data_AF-A0A662GXV1-F1
#
_entry.id   AF-A0A662GXV1-F1
#
_cell.length_a   1.000
_cell.length_b   1.000
_cell.length_c   1.000
_cell.angle_alpha   90.00
_cell.angle_beta   90.00
_cell.angle_gamma   90.00
#
_symmetry.space_group_name_H-M   'P 1'
#
loop_
_entity.id
_entity.type
_entity.pdbx_description
1 polymer ?
#
loop_
_entity_poly.entity_id
_entity_poly.type
_entity_poly.pdbx_seq_one_letter_code
_entity_poly.pdbx_strand_id
1 'polypeptide(L)'
;MIEKAITASVLVILIVLVFYWGSLTVETQIQSSEFTSMVYSFQILANFDDGAFREGDANYVIVTITRGLIDNHDYELSVRVYIDASLVYEDFVKTKVISYKGGWLTSTVENFYRGNASEVTTSSIVLVVYTNQSDGARVFLRPRVRVLPLGVYVGRRVDGTTYRVYMLNVYVPSIRIGECYGGSPYHLVLRTDRVETYVIRRDYDVAKPRTITVEVNGESVELKTPEVNSIIVTVIRSEVLFEVRGA
;
A
#
# COMPACT_ATOMS: atom_id res chain seq x y z
N MET A 1 45.82 -27.02 42.78
CA MET A 1 45.53 -27.39 41.36
C MET A 1 44.06 -27.21 41.01
N ILE A 2 43.13 -27.68 41.86
CA ILE A 2 41.69 -27.54 41.65
C ILE A 2 41.24 -26.07 41.55
N GLU A 3 41.71 -25.19 42.45
CA GLU A 3 41.36 -23.76 42.41
C GLU A 3 41.76 -23.09 41.09
N LYS A 4 42.98 -23.34 40.59
CA LYS A 4 43.45 -22.80 39.30
C LYS A 4 42.60 -23.31 38.12
N ALA A 5 42.16 -24.57 38.17
CA ALA A 5 41.28 -25.15 37.14
C ALA A 5 39.86 -24.57 37.18
N ILE A 6 39.34 -24.26 38.38
CA ILE A 6 38.05 -23.57 38.56
C ILE A 6 38.16 -22.13 38.01
N THR A 7 39.20 -21.38 38.39
CA THR A 7 39.41 -20.02 37.90
C THR A 7 39.55 -19.98 36.37
N ALA A 8 40.32 -20.89 35.78
CA ALA A 8 40.46 -20.98 34.33
C ALA A 8 39.13 -21.30 33.63
N SER A 9 38.35 -22.25 34.17
CA SER A 9 37.04 -22.61 33.62
C SER A 9 36.05 -21.45 33.68
N VAL A 10 35.98 -20.73 34.82
CA VAL A 10 35.14 -19.53 34.97
C VAL A 10 35.54 -18.47 33.96
N LEU A 11 36.84 -18.23 33.78
CA LEU A 11 37.36 -17.22 32.86
C LEU A 11 37.04 -17.57 31.41
N VAL A 12 37.16 -18.84 31.01
CA VAL A 12 36.77 -19.31 29.68
C VAL A 12 35.26 -19.15 29.45
N ILE A 13 34.42 -19.51 30.43
CA ILE A 13 32.96 -19.35 30.32
C ILE A 13 32.60 -17.86 30.17
N LEU A 14 33.22 -16.98 30.95
CA LEU A 14 32.99 -15.53 30.84
C LEU A 14 33.42 -14.98 29.47
N ILE A 15 34.57 -15.43 28.94
CA ILE A 15 35.01 -15.06 27.59
C ILE A 15 33.95 -15.48 26.56
N VAL A 16 33.51 -16.74 26.60
CA VAL A 16 32.51 -17.26 25.65
C VAL A 16 31.19 -16.48 25.76
N LEU A 17 30.73 -16.17 26.96
CA LEU A 17 29.52 -15.37 27.18
C LEU A 17 29.65 -13.95 26.61
N VAL A 18 30.81 -13.31 26.79
CA VAL A 18 31.07 -11.97 26.22
C VAL A 18 31.07 -12.01 24.70
N PHE A 19 31.74 -12.99 24.08
CA PHE A 19 31.73 -13.13 22.62
C PHE A 19 30.35 -13.45 22.08
N TYR A 20 29.61 -14.34 22.74
CA TYR A 20 28.23 -14.67 22.36
C TYR A 20 27.33 -13.44 22.43
N TRP A 21 27.38 -12.69 23.53
CA TRP A 21 26.60 -11.46 23.70
C TRP A 21 26.98 -10.38 22.69
N GLY A 22 28.29 -10.19 22.44
CA GLY A 22 28.79 -9.26 21.44
C GLY A 22 28.32 -9.61 20.03
N SER A 23 28.39 -10.89 19.65
CA SER A 23 27.91 -11.38 18.35
C SER A 23 26.40 -11.15 18.19
N LEU A 24 25.61 -11.44 19.23
CA LEU A 24 24.15 -11.24 19.20
C LEU A 24 23.79 -9.75 19.08
N THR A 25 24.52 -8.89 19.79
CA THR A 25 24.30 -7.44 19.76
C THR A 25 24.60 -6.86 18.38
N VAL A 26 25.74 -7.21 17.78
CA VAL A 26 26.12 -6.73 16.43
C VAL A 26 25.13 -7.21 15.37
N GLU A 27 24.73 -8.49 15.40
CA GLU A 27 23.76 -9.02 14.46
C GLU A 27 22.39 -8.32 14.60
N THR A 28 21.94 -8.06 15.83
CA THR A 28 20.69 -7.33 16.08
C THR A 28 20.76 -5.89 15.54
N GLN A 29 21.91 -5.21 15.68
CA GLN A 29 22.11 -3.85 15.15
C GLN A 29 22.07 -3.82 13.62
N ILE A 30 22.74 -4.77 12.95
CA ILE A 30 22.73 -4.89 11.49
C ILE A 30 21.29 -5.10 11.00
N GLN A 31 20.56 -6.03 11.61
CA GLN A 31 19.18 -6.31 11.20
C GLN A 31 18.23 -5.15 11.47
N SER A 32 18.40 -4.44 12.60
CA SER A 32 17.64 -3.22 12.90
C SER A 32 17.89 -2.12 11.86
N SER A 33 19.14 -1.97 11.41
CA SER A 33 19.52 -1.05 10.34
C SER A 33 18.89 -1.46 9.00
N GLU A 34 18.96 -2.74 8.63
CA GLU A 34 18.33 -3.29 7.41
C GLU A 34 16.81 -3.09 7.43
N PHE A 35 16.16 -3.39 8.56
CA PHE A 35 14.72 -3.21 8.74
C PHE A 35 14.29 -1.74 8.60
N THR A 36 15.01 -0.83 9.26
CA THR A 36 14.76 0.60 9.16
C THR A 36 14.99 1.12 7.73
N SER A 37 16.06 0.66 7.06
CA SER A 37 16.32 0.97 5.65
C SER A 37 15.16 0.52 4.76
N MET A 38 14.59 -0.66 5.02
CA MET A 38 13.43 -1.14 4.27
C MET A 38 12.17 -0.30 4.52
N VAL A 39 11.92 0.13 5.75
CA VAL A 39 10.81 1.06 6.07
C VAL A 39 10.90 2.33 5.22
N TYR A 40 12.08 2.92 5.09
CA TYR A 40 12.28 4.10 4.25
C TYR A 40 12.16 3.78 2.75
N SER A 41 12.67 2.63 2.34
CA SER A 41 12.62 2.19 0.94
C SER A 41 11.19 1.99 0.46
N PHE A 42 10.34 1.35 1.27
CA PHE A 42 8.92 1.21 0.98
C PHE A 42 8.18 2.55 0.97
N GLN A 43 8.56 3.50 1.83
CA GLN A 43 7.99 4.86 1.77
C GLN A 43 8.36 5.59 0.48
N ILE A 44 9.60 5.45 0.01
CA ILE A 44 10.05 6.02 -1.27
C ILE A 44 9.25 5.39 -2.43
N LEU A 45 9.13 4.07 -2.45
CA LEU A 45 8.30 3.37 -3.45
C LEU A 45 6.85 3.83 -3.39
N ALA A 46 6.27 3.92 -2.19
CA ALA A 46 4.89 4.33 -1.99
C ALA A 46 4.59 5.80 -2.33
N ASN A 47 5.61 6.65 -2.54
CA ASN A 47 5.40 7.98 -3.12
C ASN A 47 4.98 7.94 -4.61
N PHE A 48 4.87 6.76 -5.20
CA PHE A 48 4.42 6.52 -6.57
C PHE A 48 2.90 6.69 -6.78
N ASP A 49 2.18 7.38 -5.89
CA ASP A 49 0.71 7.41 -5.88
C ASP A 49 0.08 7.89 -7.20
N ASP A 50 0.62 8.94 -7.83
CA ASP A 50 0.12 9.44 -9.11
C ASP A 50 0.60 8.57 -10.29
N GLY A 51 1.83 8.05 -10.20
CA GLY A 51 2.40 7.16 -11.21
C GLY A 51 1.68 5.82 -11.30
N ALA A 52 1.06 5.38 -10.19
CA ALA A 52 0.24 4.17 -10.12
C ALA A 52 -0.94 4.17 -11.11
N PHE A 53 -1.31 5.31 -11.70
CA PHE A 53 -2.42 5.42 -12.65
C PHE A 53 -2.00 5.97 -14.02
N ARG A 54 -0.72 5.83 -14.38
CA ARG A 54 -0.18 6.19 -15.69
C ARG A 54 0.62 5.01 -16.24
N GLU A 55 0.15 4.43 -17.35
CA GLU A 55 0.81 3.28 -17.96
C GLU A 55 2.27 3.57 -18.31
N GLY A 56 3.17 2.67 -17.94
CA GLY A 56 4.61 2.79 -18.18
C GLY A 56 5.38 3.62 -17.15
N ASP A 57 4.70 4.38 -16.27
CA ASP A 57 5.38 5.06 -15.17
C ASP A 57 6.01 4.02 -14.22
N ALA A 58 7.17 4.36 -13.68
CA ALA A 58 7.89 3.49 -12.76
C ALA A 58 8.59 4.29 -11.66
N ASN A 59 8.74 3.66 -10.50
CA ASN A 59 9.53 4.14 -9.38
C ASN A 59 10.37 2.99 -8.84
N TYR A 60 11.59 3.27 -8.40
CA TYR A 60 12.49 2.23 -7.90
C TYR A 60 13.31 2.70 -6.71
N VAL A 61 13.77 1.73 -5.93
CA VAL A 61 14.72 1.95 -4.83
C VAL A 61 15.72 0.80 -4.81
N ILE A 62 16.96 1.11 -4.45
CA ILE A 62 18.03 0.13 -4.32
C ILE A 62 18.17 -0.22 -2.84
N VAL A 63 18.13 -1.51 -2.54
CA VAL A 63 18.25 -2.04 -1.18
C VAL A 63 19.27 -3.17 -1.14
N THR A 64 20.01 -3.24 -0.05
CA THR A 64 20.87 -4.38 0.26
C THR A 64 20.17 -5.20 1.33
N ILE A 65 19.84 -6.45 1.01
CA ILE A 65 19.21 -7.39 1.93
C ILE A 65 20.24 -8.49 2.22
N THR A 66 20.63 -8.63 3.48
CA THR A 66 21.63 -9.62 3.90
C THR A 66 21.01 -10.80 4.64
N ARG A 67 19.95 -10.55 5.41
CA ARG A 67 19.32 -11.56 6.29
C ARG A 67 17.82 -11.66 6.12
N GLY A 68 17.17 -10.54 5.83
CA GLY A 68 15.73 -10.52 5.64
C GLY A 68 15.30 -11.17 4.34
N LEU A 69 13.99 -11.18 4.13
CA LEU A 69 13.38 -11.67 2.91
C LEU A 69 12.19 -10.81 2.53
N ILE A 70 11.97 -10.66 1.24
CA ILE A 70 10.74 -10.09 0.69
C ILE A 70 9.76 -11.22 0.45
N ASP A 71 8.56 -11.03 0.94
CA ASP A 71 7.45 -11.97 0.90
C ASP A 71 6.23 -11.28 0.30
N ASN A 72 5.27 -12.06 -0.18
CA ASN A 72 4.03 -11.52 -0.73
C ASN A 72 2.84 -12.37 -0.29
N HIS A 73 1.75 -11.69 0.04
CA HIS A 73 0.50 -12.32 0.47
C HIS A 73 -0.61 -12.00 -0.50
N ASP A 74 -1.47 -12.97 -0.75
CA ASP A 74 -2.71 -12.74 -1.48
C ASP A 74 -3.65 -11.85 -0.66
N TYR A 75 -4.28 -10.92 -1.37
CA TYR A 75 -5.26 -10.01 -0.81
C TYR A 75 -6.33 -9.70 -1.85
N GLU A 76 -7.50 -9.33 -1.40
CA GLU A 76 -8.62 -9.02 -2.28
C GLU A 76 -9.30 -7.75 -1.79
N LEU A 77 -9.59 -6.85 -2.73
CA LEU A 77 -10.38 -5.65 -2.48
C LEU A 77 -11.75 -5.85 -3.11
N SER A 78 -12.78 -6.00 -2.28
CA SER A 78 -14.18 -5.99 -2.69
C SER A 78 -14.66 -4.54 -2.75
N VAL A 79 -14.70 -3.95 -3.95
CA VAL A 79 -15.08 -2.55 -4.16
C VAL A 79 -16.53 -2.46 -4.61
N ARG A 80 -17.35 -1.72 -3.87
CA ARG A 80 -18.75 -1.45 -4.21
C ARG A 80 -19.00 0.05 -4.23
N VAL A 81 -19.76 0.51 -5.21
CA VAL A 81 -20.20 1.90 -5.29
C VAL A 81 -21.71 1.95 -5.33
N TYR A 82 -22.29 2.74 -4.44
CA TYR A 82 -23.72 2.98 -4.33
C TYR A 82 -24.06 4.44 -4.63
N ILE A 83 -25.19 4.66 -5.28
CA ILE A 83 -25.83 5.97 -5.39
C ILE A 83 -27.25 5.84 -4.83
N ASP A 84 -27.56 6.58 -3.77
CA ASP A 84 -28.83 6.51 -3.02
C ASP A 84 -29.24 5.07 -2.68
N ALA A 85 -28.31 4.28 -2.14
CA ALA A 85 -28.44 2.85 -1.82
C ALA A 85 -28.61 1.90 -3.03
N SER A 86 -28.65 2.41 -4.27
CA SER A 86 -28.60 1.56 -5.46
C SER A 86 -27.14 1.22 -5.80
N LEU A 87 -26.82 -0.07 -5.88
CA LEU A 87 -25.52 -0.55 -6.32
C LEU A 87 -25.32 -0.20 -7.80
N VAL A 88 -24.27 0.55 -8.11
CA VAL A 88 -23.94 0.95 -9.49
C VAL A 88 -22.64 0.34 -10.01
N TYR A 89 -21.78 -0.15 -9.12
CA TYR A 89 -20.53 -0.84 -9.44
C TYR A 89 -20.22 -1.85 -8.36
N GLU A 90 -19.77 -3.03 -8.76
CA GLU A 90 -19.18 -4.03 -7.87
C GLU A 90 -18.05 -4.74 -8.62
N ASP A 91 -16.94 -4.93 -7.93
CA ASP A 91 -15.81 -5.69 -8.45
C ASP A 91 -14.96 -6.29 -7.31
N PHE A 92 -14.30 -7.40 -7.63
CA PHE A 92 -13.38 -8.10 -6.74
C PHE A 92 -11.98 -8.02 -7.33
N VAL A 93 -11.15 -7.16 -6.75
CA VAL A 93 -9.81 -6.88 -7.25
C VAL A 93 -8.80 -7.69 -6.46
N LYS A 94 -8.33 -8.78 -7.09
CA LYS A 94 -7.20 -9.57 -6.57
C LYS A 94 -5.93 -8.76 -6.64
N THR A 95 -5.21 -8.71 -5.53
CA THR A 95 -3.98 -7.93 -5.37
C THR A 95 -3.00 -8.65 -4.44
N LYS A 96 -1.78 -8.14 -4.34
CA LYS A 96 -0.77 -8.58 -3.39
C LYS A 96 -0.53 -7.54 -2.31
N VAL A 97 -0.17 -8.01 -1.12
CA VAL A 97 0.50 -7.20 -0.11
C VAL A 97 1.96 -7.63 -0.08
N ILE A 98 2.86 -6.69 -0.33
CA ILE A 98 4.29 -6.94 -0.27
C ILE A 98 4.75 -6.73 1.16
N SER A 99 5.59 -7.63 1.67
CA SER A 99 6.16 -7.47 2.99
C SER A 99 7.64 -7.79 3.01
N TYR A 100 8.36 -7.16 3.91
CA TYR A 100 9.74 -7.52 4.24
C TYR A 100 9.81 -8.01 5.67
N LYS A 101 10.45 -9.17 5.88
CA LYS A 101 10.68 -9.77 7.20
C LYS A 101 12.11 -9.52 7.66
N GLY A 102 12.27 -8.91 8.84
CA GLY A 102 13.54 -8.43 9.40
C GLY A 102 14.51 -9.48 9.93
N GLY A 103 14.69 -10.61 9.25
CA GLY A 103 15.63 -11.65 9.66
C GLY A 103 15.30 -12.26 11.03
N TRP A 104 16.19 -12.11 12.02
CA TRP A 104 16.03 -12.61 13.39
C TRP A 104 15.36 -11.61 14.33
N LEU A 105 14.95 -10.43 13.83
CA LEU A 105 14.17 -9.50 14.62
C LEU A 105 12.85 -10.14 15.03
N THR A 106 12.72 -10.36 16.33
CA THR A 106 11.58 -11.05 16.94
C THR A 106 10.39 -10.15 17.16
N SER A 107 10.58 -8.83 17.24
CA SER A 107 9.52 -7.87 17.57
C SER A 107 9.62 -6.55 16.80
N THR A 108 8.48 -5.99 16.41
CA THR A 108 8.33 -4.58 16.02
C THR A 108 7.03 -4.01 16.56
N VAL A 109 6.97 -2.69 16.70
CA VAL A 109 5.74 -1.98 17.08
C VAL A 109 4.87 -1.81 15.84
N GLU A 110 3.56 -2.01 15.99
CA GLU A 110 2.63 -1.67 14.92
C GLU A 110 2.60 -0.16 14.73
N ASN A 111 2.91 0.29 13.51
CA ASN A 111 2.97 1.71 13.19
C ASN A 111 2.67 1.96 11.72
N PHE A 112 2.00 3.08 11.43
CA PHE A 112 1.70 3.52 10.07
C PHE A 112 2.63 4.66 9.69
N TYR A 113 3.58 4.38 8.80
CA TYR A 113 4.54 5.37 8.29
C TYR A 113 3.96 6.20 7.15
N ARG A 114 3.02 5.61 6.38
CA ARG A 114 2.29 6.29 5.31
C ARG A 114 0.87 5.77 5.24
N GLY A 115 -0.11 6.67 5.25
CA GLY A 115 -1.53 6.31 5.23
C GLY A 115 -2.03 5.90 6.61
N ASN A 116 -3.04 5.03 6.65
CA ASN A 116 -3.63 4.50 7.87
C ASN A 116 -4.15 3.08 7.62
N ALA A 117 -4.76 2.47 8.65
CA ALA A 117 -5.31 1.13 8.58
C ALA A 117 -6.47 0.97 7.59
N SER A 118 -7.16 2.07 7.26
CA SER A 118 -8.35 2.03 6.40
C SER A 118 -8.03 1.60 4.98
N GLU A 119 -8.96 0.91 4.34
CA GLU A 119 -8.85 0.42 2.97
C GLU A 119 -9.41 1.38 1.92
N VAL A 120 -10.23 2.32 2.36
CA VAL A 120 -10.78 3.38 1.54
C VAL A 120 -10.46 4.74 2.15
N THR A 121 -10.17 5.72 1.30
CA THR A 121 -9.77 7.05 1.74
C THR A 121 -10.26 8.15 0.81
N THR A 122 -10.25 9.38 1.29
CA THR A 122 -10.31 10.58 0.46
C THR A 122 -8.93 11.25 0.26
N SER A 123 -7.89 10.78 0.95
CA SER A 123 -6.54 11.35 0.79
C SER A 123 -5.86 10.87 -0.50
N SER A 124 -4.79 11.54 -0.92
CA SER A 124 -4.05 11.19 -2.13
C SER A 124 -3.26 9.88 -2.06
N ILE A 125 -3.15 9.29 -0.87
CA ILE A 125 -2.31 8.12 -0.60
C ILE A 125 -3.07 6.84 -0.99
N VAL A 126 -2.53 6.12 -1.97
CA VAL A 126 -3.07 4.86 -2.51
C VAL A 126 -2.18 3.65 -2.18
N LEU A 127 -0.96 3.89 -1.70
CA LEU A 127 -0.08 2.85 -1.14
C LEU A 127 0.20 3.15 0.34
N VAL A 128 -0.13 2.22 1.21
CA VAL A 128 0.07 2.32 2.67
C VAL A 128 1.35 1.59 3.04
N VAL A 129 2.14 2.21 3.92
CA VAL A 129 3.35 1.59 4.49
C VAL A 129 3.21 1.51 6.00
N TYR A 130 3.30 0.31 6.54
CA TYR A 130 3.14 0.07 7.97
C TYR A 130 4.02 -1.07 8.45
N THR A 131 4.32 -1.09 9.74
CA THR A 131 4.95 -2.23 10.42
C THR A 131 3.91 -2.96 11.23
N ASN A 132 4.05 -4.27 11.37
CA ASN A 132 3.25 -5.07 12.27
C ASN A 132 4.06 -6.30 12.72
N GLN A 133 3.76 -6.77 13.92
CA GLN A 133 4.25 -8.04 14.44
C GLN A 133 3.34 -9.18 13.97
N SER A 134 3.84 -10.01 13.06
CA SER A 134 3.13 -11.22 12.62
C SER A 134 3.91 -12.47 13.08
N ASP A 135 4.68 -13.11 12.21
CA ASP A 135 5.62 -14.19 12.49
C ASP A 135 7.08 -13.70 12.69
N GLY A 136 7.20 -12.43 13.09
CA GLY A 136 8.45 -11.67 13.20
C GLY A 136 8.20 -10.19 12.91
N ALA A 137 9.26 -9.38 13.03
CA ALA A 137 9.19 -7.96 12.65
C ALA A 137 9.00 -7.83 11.13
N ARG A 138 7.89 -7.20 10.71
CA ARG A 138 7.60 -6.98 9.29
C ARG A 138 7.29 -5.53 8.94
N VAL A 139 7.66 -5.17 7.71
CA VAL A 139 7.23 -3.95 7.02
C VAL A 139 6.33 -4.36 5.87
N PHE A 140 5.22 -3.67 5.67
CA PHE A 140 4.23 -3.97 4.65
C PHE A 140 4.04 -2.78 3.71
N LEU A 141 3.81 -3.08 2.42
CA LEU A 141 3.35 -2.18 1.39
C LEU A 141 2.02 -2.73 0.86
N ARG A 142 0.93 -2.00 1.10
CA ARG A 142 -0.43 -2.44 0.78
C ARG A 142 -1.18 -1.41 -0.06
N PRO A 143 -1.90 -1.82 -1.13
CA PRO A 143 -2.77 -0.93 -1.88
C PRO A 143 -3.99 -0.50 -1.07
N ARG A 144 -4.49 0.70 -1.38
CA ARG A 144 -5.66 1.32 -0.77
C ARG A 144 -6.46 2.05 -1.84
N VAL A 145 -7.78 2.01 -1.73
CA VAL A 145 -8.68 2.69 -2.66
C VAL A 145 -8.81 4.17 -2.29
N ARG A 146 -8.67 5.05 -3.28
CA ARG A 146 -8.85 6.50 -3.11
C ARG A 146 -10.12 6.97 -3.80
N VAL A 147 -10.89 7.77 -3.09
CA VAL A 147 -12.12 8.39 -3.54
C VAL A 147 -11.88 9.90 -3.65
N LEU A 148 -11.90 10.43 -4.88
CA LEU A 148 -11.60 11.83 -5.17
C LEU A 148 -12.83 12.54 -5.76
N PRO A 149 -13.55 13.33 -4.95
CA PRO A 149 -14.62 14.18 -5.48
C PRO A 149 -14.01 15.31 -6.32
N LEU A 150 -14.40 15.39 -7.60
CA LEU A 150 -13.95 16.45 -8.53
C LEU A 150 -14.84 17.71 -8.47
N GLY A 151 -15.98 17.60 -7.80
CA GLY A 151 -16.93 18.70 -7.63
C GLY A 151 -18.05 18.70 -8.66
N VAL A 152 -18.70 19.86 -8.80
CA VAL A 152 -19.85 20.06 -9.70
C VAL A 152 -19.42 20.85 -10.93
N TYR A 153 -19.62 20.28 -12.10
CA TYR A 153 -19.56 21.01 -13.36
C TYR A 153 -20.94 21.59 -13.69
N VAL A 154 -20.97 22.87 -14.07
CA VAL A 154 -22.18 23.58 -14.49
C VAL A 154 -22.06 23.92 -15.96
N GLY A 155 -22.93 23.34 -16.78
CA GLY A 155 -22.98 23.59 -18.22
C GLY A 155 -24.30 24.20 -18.65
N ARG A 156 -24.33 24.73 -19.88
CA ARG A 156 -25.54 25.24 -20.53
C ARG A 156 -25.82 24.44 -21.79
N ARG A 157 -27.04 23.98 -21.97
CA ARG A 157 -27.51 23.28 -23.17
C ARG A 157 -27.81 24.28 -24.28
N VAL A 158 -27.96 23.77 -25.51
CA VAL A 158 -28.30 24.56 -26.70
C VAL A 158 -29.66 25.25 -26.58
N ASP A 159 -30.59 24.65 -25.84
CA ASP A 159 -31.90 25.23 -25.51
C ASP A 159 -31.84 26.33 -24.41
N GLY A 160 -30.64 26.66 -23.91
CA GLY A 160 -30.42 27.67 -22.90
C GLY A 160 -30.59 27.18 -21.45
N THR A 161 -31.01 25.93 -21.23
CA THR A 161 -31.15 25.34 -19.88
C THR A 161 -29.81 25.03 -19.24
N THR A 162 -29.70 25.22 -17.93
CA THR A 162 -28.50 24.89 -17.17
C THR A 162 -28.58 23.46 -16.66
N TYR A 163 -27.48 22.71 -16.75
CA TYR A 163 -27.37 21.38 -16.15
C TYR A 163 -26.16 21.31 -15.21
N ARG A 164 -26.31 20.53 -14.14
CA ARG A 164 -25.27 20.32 -13.13
C ARG A 164 -24.86 18.85 -13.10
N VAL A 165 -23.57 18.59 -13.18
CA VAL A 165 -22.98 17.25 -13.18
C VAL A 165 -22.03 17.13 -12.00
N TYR A 166 -22.28 16.20 -11.07
CA TYR A 166 -21.29 15.86 -10.05
C TYR A 166 -20.34 14.81 -10.59
N MET A 167 -19.03 15.00 -10.41
CA MET A 167 -18.01 14.08 -10.89
C MET A 167 -17.19 13.51 -9.72
N LEU A 168 -16.97 12.21 -9.75
CA LEU A 168 -16.24 11.45 -8.75
C LEU A 168 -15.27 10.49 -9.43
N ASN A 169 -14.02 10.47 -8.99
CA ASN A 169 -13.07 9.44 -9.38
C ASN A 169 -12.84 8.46 -8.22
N VAL A 170 -12.84 7.16 -8.53
CA VAL A 170 -12.48 6.09 -7.60
C VAL A 170 -11.25 5.38 -8.14
N TYR A 171 -10.11 5.55 -7.47
CA TYR A 171 -8.82 5.00 -7.86
C TYR A 171 -8.58 3.70 -7.12
N VAL A 172 -8.44 2.60 -7.87
CA VAL A 172 -8.32 1.24 -7.34
C VAL A 172 -6.99 0.64 -7.82
N PRO A 173 -5.90 0.82 -7.06
CA PRO A 173 -4.63 0.19 -7.41
C PRO A 173 -4.64 -1.29 -7.04
N SER A 174 -3.97 -2.11 -7.85
CA SER A 174 -3.69 -3.50 -7.54
C SER A 174 -2.22 -3.78 -7.77
N ILE A 175 -1.60 -4.52 -6.85
CA ILE A 175 -0.23 -4.98 -6.97
C ILE A 175 -0.23 -6.40 -7.53
N ARG A 176 0.59 -6.65 -8.54
CA ARG A 176 0.95 -8.00 -9.01
C ARG A 176 2.45 -8.21 -8.96
N ILE A 177 2.87 -9.46 -8.84
CA ILE A 177 4.31 -9.79 -8.89
C ILE A 177 4.73 -9.84 -10.35
N GLY A 178 5.72 -9.01 -10.70
CA GLY A 178 6.36 -9.04 -12.01
C GLY A 178 7.66 -9.85 -11.99
N GLU A 179 8.69 -9.35 -12.66
CA GLU A 179 10.00 -10.00 -12.72
C GLU A 179 10.68 -10.08 -11.36
N CYS A 180 11.14 -11.29 -11.00
CA CYS A 180 11.88 -11.56 -9.76
C CYS A 180 13.20 -12.27 -10.11
N TYR A 181 14.13 -11.53 -10.69
CA TYR A 181 15.43 -12.06 -11.12
C TYR A 181 16.52 -11.12 -10.65
N GLY A 182 17.44 -11.60 -9.80
CA GLY A 182 18.52 -10.74 -9.33
C GLY A 182 19.38 -11.24 -8.19
N GLY A 183 20.61 -10.73 -8.14
CA GLY A 183 21.49 -10.80 -6.97
C GLY A 183 21.57 -9.45 -6.25
N SER A 184 22.08 -9.45 -5.02
CA SER A 184 22.30 -8.23 -4.24
C SER A 184 23.38 -7.34 -4.91
N PRO A 185 23.18 -6.01 -5.01
CA PRO A 185 22.06 -5.23 -4.47
C PRO A 185 20.76 -5.36 -5.28
N TYR A 186 19.62 -5.36 -4.59
CA TYR A 186 18.30 -5.50 -5.19
C TYR A 186 17.72 -4.14 -5.59
N HIS A 187 17.21 -4.05 -6.81
CA HIS A 187 16.38 -2.96 -7.30
C HIS A 187 14.92 -3.38 -7.13
N LEU A 188 14.24 -2.78 -6.16
CA LEU A 188 12.79 -2.91 -6.00
C LEU A 188 12.13 -1.90 -6.91
N VAL A 189 11.22 -2.36 -7.77
CA VAL A 189 10.56 -1.52 -8.76
C VAL A 189 9.05 -1.66 -8.63
N LEU A 190 8.34 -0.53 -8.65
CA LEU A 190 6.92 -0.45 -8.94
C LEU A 190 6.77 0.12 -10.35
N ARG A 191 6.06 -0.60 -11.22
CA ARG A 191 5.77 -0.14 -12.59
C ARG A 191 4.29 -0.32 -12.89
N THR A 192 3.63 0.71 -13.36
CA THR A 192 2.24 0.60 -13.82
C THR A 192 2.23 -0.08 -15.17
N ASP A 193 1.62 -1.26 -15.23
CA ASP A 193 1.53 -2.07 -16.44
C ASP A 193 0.32 -1.68 -17.28
N ARG A 194 -0.82 -1.55 -16.62
CA ARG A 194 -2.10 -1.32 -17.28
C ARG A 194 -3.02 -0.44 -16.44
N VAL A 195 -3.80 0.41 -17.11
CA VAL A 195 -4.83 1.25 -16.50
C VAL A 195 -6.15 1.07 -17.25
N GLU A 196 -7.20 0.73 -16.52
CA GLU A 196 -8.55 0.57 -17.07
C GLU A 196 -9.49 1.60 -16.44
N THR A 197 -10.42 2.13 -17.25
CA THR A 197 -11.37 3.15 -16.78
C THR A 197 -12.80 2.72 -17.08
N TYR A 198 -13.65 2.75 -16.04
CA TYR A 198 -15.07 2.45 -16.11
C TYR A 198 -15.86 3.70 -15.77
N VAL A 199 -16.64 4.19 -16.73
CA VAL A 199 -17.46 5.39 -16.56
C VAL A 199 -18.90 4.99 -16.33
N ILE A 200 -19.45 5.39 -15.19
CA ILE A 200 -20.82 5.16 -14.79
C ILE A 200 -21.51 6.51 -14.77
N ARG A 201 -22.53 6.66 -15.62
CA ARG A 201 -23.33 7.87 -15.69
C ARG A 201 -24.76 7.58 -15.24
N ARG A 202 -25.25 8.39 -14.31
CA ARG A 202 -26.65 8.43 -13.91
C ARG A 202 -27.21 9.82 -14.15
N ASP A 203 -28.19 9.92 -15.03
CA ASP A 203 -28.94 11.14 -15.27
C ASP A 203 -30.28 11.08 -14.50
N TYR A 204 -30.75 12.24 -14.05
CA TYR A 204 -31.95 12.39 -13.24
C TYR A 204 -32.80 13.54 -13.76
N ASP A 205 -34.12 13.35 -13.74
CA ASP A 205 -35.08 14.36 -14.21
C ASP A 205 -35.14 15.59 -13.29
N VAL A 206 -34.94 15.38 -11.98
CA VAL A 206 -35.02 16.43 -10.97
C VAL A 206 -33.68 16.57 -10.26
N ALA A 207 -33.15 17.80 -10.22
CA ALA A 207 -31.95 18.12 -9.47
C ALA A 207 -32.23 18.01 -7.97
N LYS A 208 -31.57 17.06 -7.29
CA LYS A 208 -31.65 16.85 -5.85
C LYS A 208 -30.29 16.42 -5.29
N PRO A 209 -29.99 16.68 -4.01
CA PRO A 209 -28.84 16.09 -3.34
C PRO A 209 -28.97 14.57 -3.33
N ARG A 210 -27.88 13.87 -3.64
CA ARG A 210 -27.79 12.41 -3.59
C ARG A 210 -26.65 11.99 -2.67
N THR A 211 -26.70 10.77 -2.18
CA THR A 211 -25.61 10.17 -1.40
C THR A 211 -24.86 9.17 -2.26
N ILE A 212 -23.54 9.30 -2.32
CA ILE A 212 -22.64 8.33 -2.95
C ILE A 212 -21.85 7.64 -1.85
N THR A 213 -21.89 6.33 -1.81
CA THR A 213 -21.11 5.53 -0.85
C THR A 213 -20.17 4.63 -1.61
N VAL A 214 -18.87 4.72 -1.31
CA VAL A 214 -17.86 3.78 -1.80
C VAL A 214 -17.47 2.89 -0.64
N GLU A 215 -17.68 1.59 -0.79
CA GLU A 215 -17.37 0.57 0.20
C GLU A 215 -16.22 -0.32 -0.30
N VAL A 216 -15.27 -0.62 0.58
CA VAL A 216 -14.13 -1.51 0.32
C VAL A 216 -13.94 -2.42 1.52
N ASN A 217 -14.13 -3.73 1.33
CA ASN A 217 -14.05 -4.76 2.37
C ASN A 217 -14.79 -4.42 3.69
N GLY A 218 -15.96 -3.78 3.58
CA GLY A 218 -16.80 -3.39 4.72
C GLY A 218 -16.49 -2.02 5.34
N GLU A 219 -15.39 -1.36 4.95
CA GLU A 219 -15.19 0.06 5.26
C GLU A 219 -15.82 0.94 4.19
N SER A 220 -16.26 2.16 4.55
CA SER A 220 -16.92 3.04 3.58
C SER A 220 -16.55 4.52 3.71
N VAL A 221 -16.61 5.21 2.57
CA VAL A 221 -16.59 6.67 2.47
C VAL A 221 -17.93 7.12 1.89
N GLU A 222 -18.65 7.93 2.66
CA GLU A 222 -19.89 8.57 2.22
C GLU A 222 -19.62 9.99 1.75
N LEU A 223 -20.16 10.33 0.58
CA LEU A 223 -20.11 11.66 -0.02
C LEU A 223 -21.53 12.14 -0.32
N LYS A 224 -21.84 13.37 0.09
CA LYS A 224 -23.11 14.03 -0.23
C LYS A 224 -22.92 14.98 -1.39
N THR A 225 -23.71 14.81 -2.44
CA THR A 225 -23.67 15.71 -3.59
C THR A 225 -24.55 16.94 -3.34
N PRO A 226 -24.21 18.09 -3.93
CA PRO A 226 -25.17 19.18 -4.13
C PRO A 226 -26.33 18.77 -5.04
N GLU A 227 -27.28 19.68 -5.26
CA GLU A 227 -28.35 19.50 -6.25
C GLU A 227 -27.80 19.36 -7.67
N VAL A 228 -27.82 18.14 -8.20
CA VAL A 228 -27.29 17.82 -9.53
C VAL A 228 -28.28 17.06 -10.38
N ASN A 229 -28.21 17.27 -11.70
CA ASN A 229 -29.02 16.58 -12.69
C ASN A 229 -28.38 15.26 -13.11
N SER A 230 -27.08 15.10 -12.88
CA SER A 230 -26.37 13.87 -13.23
C SER A 230 -25.17 13.65 -12.34
N ILE A 231 -24.82 12.38 -12.16
CA ILE A 231 -23.64 11.93 -11.44
C ILE A 231 -22.81 11.09 -12.41
N ILE A 232 -21.53 11.40 -12.50
CA ILE A 232 -20.54 10.61 -13.21
C ILE A 232 -19.56 10.06 -12.18
N VAL A 233 -19.51 8.74 -12.07
CA VAL A 233 -18.50 8.02 -11.30
C VAL A 233 -17.54 7.38 -12.29
N THR A 234 -16.26 7.72 -12.18
CA THR A 234 -15.20 7.14 -12.97
C THR A 234 -14.37 6.23 -12.07
N VAL A 235 -14.46 4.92 -12.25
CA VAL A 235 -13.61 3.96 -11.56
C VAL A 235 -12.36 3.73 -12.41
N ILE A 236 -11.20 4.09 -11.87
CA ILE A 236 -9.89 3.97 -12.52
C ILE A 236 -9.14 2.85 -11.82
N ARG A 237 -9.01 1.71 -12.50
CA ARG A 237 -8.25 0.56 -12.01
C ARG A 237 -6.85 0.61 -12.56
N SER A 238 -5.87 0.25 -11.74
CA SER A 238 -4.51 0.06 -12.22
C SER A 238 -3.89 -1.23 -11.75
N GLU A 239 -3.06 -1.79 -12.62
CA GLU A 239 -2.21 -2.93 -12.33
C GLU A 239 -0.77 -2.44 -12.21
N VAL A 240 -0.23 -2.49 -10.99
CA VAL A 240 1.12 -2.09 -10.65
C VAL A 240 1.94 -3.35 -10.40
N LEU A 241 2.98 -3.55 -11.19
CA LEU A 241 3.91 -4.65 -11.01
C LEU A 241 4.93 -4.29 -9.94
N PHE A 242 5.05 -5.13 -8.93
CA PHE A 242 6.16 -5.16 -8.00
C PHE A 242 7.21 -6.15 -8.52
N GLU A 243 8.38 -5.62 -8.83
CA GLU A 243 9.49 -6.39 -9.42
C GLU A 243 10.72 -6.30 -8.51
N VAL A 244 11.46 -7.40 -8.45
CA VAL A 244 12.76 -7.48 -7.77
C VAL A 244 13.80 -7.80 -8.83
N ARG A 245 14.60 -6.79 -9.18
CA ARG A 245 15.63 -6.89 -10.20
C ARG A 245 17.01 -6.87 -9.54
N GLY A 246 17.95 -7.67 -10.02
CA GLY A 246 19.35 -7.59 -9.59
C GLY A 246 20.16 -6.80 -10.58
N ALA A 247 21.30 -6.30 -10.10
CA ALA A 247 22.37 -5.81 -10.97
C ALA A 247 23.11 -6.96 -11.66
#